data_AF-B9L9U4-F1
#
_entry.id   AF-B9L9U4-F1
#
_cell.length_a   1.000
_cell.length_b   1.000
_cell.length_c   1.000
_cell.angle_alpha   90.00
_cell.angle_beta   90.00
_cell.angle_gamma   90.00
#
_symmetry.space_group_name_H-M   'P 1'
#
loop_
_entity.id
_entity.type
_entity.pdbx_description
1 polymer ?
#
loop_
_entity_poly.entity_id
_entity_poly.type
_entity_poly.pdbx_seq_one_letter_code
_entity_poly.pdbx_strand_id
1 'polypeptide(L)'
;MLNHELISQIEQSKKDFDKLMDKLIRNLKREEKILLLSDKRQKKEYDELERKFEEVKKLQKEQQELIDSFIKMIASAIDAKNEYIGAHCERVPILTILLAKEVSKDDSIDFEIKNKDEEKEISTAAWLHDSGKIVTPDFVMDKAVKLETLYNRIHEIRARFEIVYRDLIIEAQQRKLNGEDEKEVDEWLKKELDKLQEEFKFVAEMNHGYAEVNDEKIEKLKKIAKRTWLRHFDDTLGLSKEELKRISEEEKNQKLPVKEYLLADKKRHVIKRSKKEIEELKRNGFKIKIPENLYNFGEIYNLSIKRGTLTPEEYYKIQEHVIMTIKMLESLPFPEKFKNVPLYAGAHHETLNGKGYPRKLKGDEIPIPARIMAIADIFEALTANDRPYKKRKKLSEAIDILVEKALHNELDKQILIVFLKSKLYKKYAEMFLAKDQIDEIDEEYYIKLLKKGN
;
A
#
# COMPACT_ATOMS: atom_id res chain seq x y z
N MET A 1 -61.76 -85.92 48.21
CA MET A 1 -60.95 -84.75 48.63
C MET A 1 -59.92 -84.33 47.58
N LEU A 2 -59.24 -85.26 46.87
CA LEU A 2 -58.21 -84.92 45.85
C LEU A 2 -58.67 -84.03 44.67
N ASN A 3 -59.91 -84.17 44.15
CA ASN A 3 -60.36 -83.40 42.98
C ASN A 3 -60.62 -81.91 43.27
N HIS A 4 -60.95 -81.56 44.51
CA HIS A 4 -61.29 -80.18 44.88
C HIS A 4 -60.03 -79.31 45.07
N GLU A 5 -58.92 -79.93 45.44
CA GLU A 5 -57.63 -79.30 45.66
C GLU A 5 -56.91 -79.02 44.33
N LEU A 6 -57.00 -79.94 43.37
CA LEU A 6 -56.44 -79.77 42.03
C LEU A 6 -57.17 -78.67 41.22
N ILE A 7 -58.51 -78.62 41.32
CA ILE A 7 -59.32 -77.55 40.71
C ILE A 7 -58.98 -76.20 41.34
N SER A 8 -58.84 -76.15 42.68
CA SER A 8 -58.43 -74.92 43.37
C SER A 8 -57.03 -74.44 42.98
N GLN A 9 -56.07 -75.36 42.78
CA GLN A 9 -54.72 -75.03 42.31
C GLN A 9 -54.71 -74.52 40.86
N ILE A 10 -55.53 -75.11 39.97
CA ILE A 10 -55.68 -74.64 38.59
C ILE A 10 -56.35 -73.28 38.54
N GLU A 11 -57.40 -73.06 39.35
CA GLU A 11 -58.06 -71.76 39.47
C GLU A 11 -57.11 -70.70 40.04
N GLN A 12 -56.31 -71.04 41.05
CA GLN A 12 -55.31 -70.15 41.62
C GLN A 12 -54.20 -69.82 40.61
N SER A 13 -53.68 -70.82 39.90
CA SER A 13 -52.68 -70.65 38.84
C SER A 13 -53.22 -69.80 37.69
N LYS A 14 -54.48 -69.98 37.30
CA LYS A 14 -55.16 -69.15 36.30
C LYS A 14 -55.31 -67.71 36.79
N LYS A 15 -55.67 -67.51 38.06
CA LYS A 15 -55.77 -66.19 38.69
C LYS A 15 -54.42 -65.47 38.77
N ASP A 16 -53.35 -66.21 39.03
CA ASP A 16 -51.99 -65.70 39.08
C ASP A 16 -51.45 -65.40 37.67
N PHE A 17 -51.81 -66.21 36.67
CA PHE A 17 -51.54 -65.95 35.26
C PHE A 17 -52.27 -64.70 34.76
N ASP A 18 -53.56 -64.56 35.06
CA ASP A 18 -54.35 -63.38 34.70
C ASP A 18 -53.76 -62.11 35.35
N LYS A 19 -53.35 -62.18 36.63
CA LYS A 19 -52.63 -61.09 37.30
C LYS A 19 -51.29 -60.74 36.64
N LEU A 20 -50.52 -61.74 36.21
CA LEU A 20 -49.26 -61.56 35.51
C LEU A 20 -49.48 -60.91 34.15
N MET A 21 -50.48 -61.37 33.39
CA MET A 21 -50.86 -60.80 32.10
C MET A 21 -51.34 -59.35 32.24
N ASP A 22 -52.17 -59.05 33.24
CA ASP A 22 -52.61 -57.68 33.53
C ASP A 22 -51.44 -56.76 33.94
N LYS A 23 -50.44 -57.31 34.64
CA LYS A 23 -49.23 -56.58 34.99
C LYS A 23 -48.37 -56.33 33.74
N LEU A 24 -48.24 -57.32 32.86
CA LEU A 24 -47.48 -57.22 31.61
C LEU A 24 -48.11 -56.19 30.66
N ILE A 25 -49.43 -56.23 30.46
CA ILE A 25 -50.17 -55.28 29.62
C ILE A 25 -50.03 -53.86 30.17
N ARG A 26 -50.11 -53.67 31.50
CA ARG A 26 -49.90 -52.36 32.13
C ARG A 26 -48.47 -51.86 31.93
N ASN A 27 -47.47 -52.73 32.03
CA ASN A 27 -46.08 -52.37 31.78
C ASN A 27 -45.86 -51.99 30.31
N LEU A 28 -46.35 -52.78 29.36
CA LEU A 28 -46.24 -52.49 27.92
C LEU A 28 -46.91 -51.16 27.55
N LYS A 29 -48.13 -50.89 28.04
CA LYS A 29 -48.79 -49.58 27.83
C LYS A 29 -48.02 -48.41 28.45
N ARG A 30 -47.32 -48.66 29.56
CA ARG A 30 -46.49 -47.65 30.23
C ARG A 30 -45.21 -47.38 29.43
N GLU A 31 -44.56 -48.41 28.91
CA GLU A 31 -43.40 -48.29 28.03
C GLU A 31 -43.76 -47.61 26.70
N GLU A 32 -44.86 -47.98 26.07
CA GLU A 32 -45.35 -47.33 24.84
C GLU A 32 -45.60 -45.82 25.06
N LYS A 33 -46.21 -45.46 26.19
CA LYS A 33 -46.44 -44.05 26.56
C LYS A 33 -45.13 -43.30 26.82
N ILE A 34 -44.15 -43.94 27.44
CA ILE A 34 -42.81 -43.37 27.66
C ILE A 34 -42.11 -43.15 26.32
N LEU A 35 -42.19 -44.10 25.39
CA LEU A 35 -41.61 -44.01 24.06
C LEU A 35 -42.22 -42.87 23.24
N LEU A 36 -43.56 -42.76 23.23
CA LEU A 36 -44.29 -41.66 22.58
C LEU A 36 -43.95 -40.28 23.17
N LEU A 37 -43.78 -40.20 24.49
CA LEU A 37 -43.36 -38.95 25.16
C LEU A 37 -41.91 -38.60 24.84
N SER A 38 -41.03 -39.60 24.74
CA SER A 38 -39.63 -39.43 24.33
C SER A 38 -39.53 -38.90 22.90
N ASP A 39 -40.30 -39.46 21.96
CA ASP A 39 -40.31 -39.05 20.56
C ASP A 39 -40.83 -37.60 20.39
N LYS A 40 -41.91 -37.24 21.09
CA LYS A 40 -42.40 -35.85 21.13
C LYS A 40 -41.39 -34.89 21.74
N ARG A 41 -40.64 -35.31 22.76
CA ARG A 41 -39.60 -34.50 23.40
C ARG A 41 -38.41 -34.31 22.47
N GLN A 42 -37.93 -35.38 21.82
CA GLN A 42 -36.84 -35.33 20.85
C GLN A 42 -37.20 -34.42 19.66
N LYS A 43 -38.43 -34.50 19.16
CA LYS A 43 -38.89 -33.60 18.10
C LYS A 43 -38.88 -32.14 18.54
N LYS A 44 -39.34 -31.84 19.75
CA LYS A 44 -39.29 -30.48 20.30
C LYS A 44 -37.86 -29.97 20.50
N GLU A 45 -36.95 -30.83 20.97
CA GLU A 45 -35.52 -30.51 21.13
C GLU A 45 -34.85 -30.28 19.76
N TYR A 46 -35.20 -31.06 18.74
CA TYR A 46 -34.76 -30.87 17.36
C TYR A 46 -35.26 -29.53 16.78
N ASP A 47 -36.56 -29.23 16.93
CA ASP A 47 -37.16 -27.97 16.46
C ASP A 47 -36.49 -26.75 17.16
N GLU A 48 -36.15 -26.88 18.45
CA GLU A 48 -35.45 -25.82 19.19
C GLU A 48 -33.99 -25.67 18.71
N LEU A 49 -33.30 -26.78 18.45
CA LEU A 49 -31.93 -26.78 17.92
C LEU A 49 -31.89 -26.18 16.51
N GLU A 50 -32.84 -26.51 15.65
CA GLU A 50 -32.97 -25.95 14.30
C GLU A 50 -33.20 -24.43 14.35
N ARG A 51 -34.07 -23.95 15.25
CA ARG A 51 -34.25 -22.51 15.48
C ARG A 51 -32.95 -21.82 15.93
N LYS A 52 -32.24 -22.40 16.90
CA LYS A 52 -30.94 -21.87 17.37
C LYS A 52 -29.90 -21.88 16.26
N PHE A 53 -29.88 -22.91 15.42
CA PHE A 53 -28.97 -23.01 14.29
C PHE A 53 -29.22 -21.92 13.25
N GLU A 54 -30.49 -21.66 12.91
CA GLU A 54 -30.86 -20.55 12.01
C GLU A 54 -30.54 -19.18 12.63
N GLU A 55 -30.73 -19.00 13.94
CA GLU A 55 -30.32 -17.79 14.65
C GLU A 55 -28.80 -17.58 14.60
N VAL A 56 -28.01 -18.63 14.83
CA VAL A 56 -26.54 -18.58 14.73
C VAL A 56 -26.10 -18.25 13.30
N LYS A 57 -26.70 -18.87 12.28
CA LYS A 57 -26.41 -18.52 10.87
C LYS A 57 -26.71 -17.06 10.57
N LYS A 58 -27.84 -16.55 11.07
CA LYS A 58 -28.24 -15.16 10.89
C LYS A 58 -27.22 -14.22 11.55
N LEU A 59 -26.85 -14.49 12.81
CA LEU A 59 -25.83 -13.73 13.53
C LEU A 59 -24.47 -13.77 12.83
N GLN A 60 -24.05 -14.92 12.32
CA GLN A 60 -22.82 -15.05 11.53
C GLN A 60 -22.86 -14.21 10.26
N LYS A 61 -24.00 -14.17 9.58
CA LYS A 61 -24.18 -13.35 8.38
C LYS A 61 -24.13 -11.86 8.71
N GLU A 62 -24.84 -11.42 9.74
CA GLU A 62 -24.84 -10.02 10.20
C GLU A 62 -23.44 -9.58 10.66
N GLN A 63 -22.72 -10.43 11.40
CA GLN A 63 -21.33 -10.18 11.79
C GLN A 63 -20.42 -10.06 10.57
N GLN A 64 -20.60 -10.92 9.57
CA GLN A 64 -19.81 -10.87 8.34
C GLN A 64 -20.09 -9.60 7.53
N GLU A 65 -21.35 -9.18 7.41
CA GLU A 65 -21.74 -7.93 6.74
C GLU A 65 -21.15 -6.71 7.45
N LEU A 66 -21.11 -6.72 8.78
CA LEU A 66 -20.47 -5.69 9.59
C LEU A 66 -18.96 -5.63 9.34
N ILE A 67 -18.27 -6.79 9.33
CA ILE A 67 -16.83 -6.87 9.06
C ILE A 67 -16.53 -6.36 7.64
N ASP A 68 -17.30 -6.78 6.63
CA ASP A 68 -17.13 -6.33 5.26
C ASP A 68 -17.30 -4.80 5.14
N SER A 69 -18.27 -4.24 5.89
CA SER A 69 -18.50 -2.80 5.94
C SER A 69 -17.35 -2.05 6.60
N PHE A 70 -16.78 -2.59 7.68
CA PHE A 70 -15.59 -2.03 8.31
C PHE A 70 -14.36 -2.05 7.41
N ILE A 71 -14.13 -3.17 6.70
CA ILE A 71 -13.01 -3.31 5.76
C ILE A 71 -13.11 -2.23 4.68
N LYS A 72 -14.30 -2.09 4.06
CA LYS A 72 -14.54 -1.07 3.04
C LYS A 72 -14.37 0.34 3.61
N MET A 73 -14.94 0.62 4.79
CA MET A 73 -14.81 1.93 5.43
C MET A 73 -13.33 2.30 5.69
N ILE A 74 -12.52 1.37 6.21
CA ILE A 74 -11.09 1.62 6.46
C ILE A 74 -10.35 1.81 5.15
N ALA A 75 -10.58 0.94 4.15
CA ALA A 75 -9.93 1.02 2.85
C ALA A 75 -10.25 2.35 2.14
N SER A 76 -11.53 2.75 2.11
CA SER A 76 -11.97 4.02 1.53
C SER A 76 -11.43 5.23 2.30
N ALA A 77 -11.32 5.16 3.63
CA ALA A 77 -10.73 6.25 4.42
C ALA A 77 -9.23 6.43 4.17
N ILE A 78 -8.50 5.33 3.95
CA ILE A 78 -7.07 5.37 3.59
C ILE A 78 -6.88 5.91 2.17
N ASP A 79 -7.74 5.51 1.23
CA ASP A 79 -7.74 6.02 -0.14
C ASP A 79 -8.00 7.53 -0.16
N ALA A 80 -9.00 7.99 0.59
CA ALA A 80 -9.40 9.40 0.70
C ALA A 80 -8.32 10.33 1.28
N LYS A 81 -7.32 9.79 1.99
CA LYS A 81 -6.19 10.58 2.53
C LYS A 81 -5.36 11.20 1.40
N ASN A 82 -5.33 10.57 0.24
CA ASN A 82 -4.69 11.12 -0.95
C ASN A 82 -5.82 11.55 -1.89
N GLU A 83 -6.07 12.86 -2.01
CA GLU A 83 -7.19 13.51 -2.76
C GLU A 83 -7.37 13.03 -4.22
N TYR A 84 -6.42 12.25 -4.73
CA TYR A 84 -6.13 11.98 -6.12
C TYR A 84 -6.25 10.51 -6.52
N ILE A 85 -6.90 9.73 -5.66
CA ILE A 85 -7.15 8.32 -5.90
C ILE A 85 -8.65 8.09 -5.65
N GLY A 86 -9.48 8.50 -6.60
CA GLY A 86 -10.91 8.22 -6.51
C GLY A 86 -11.11 6.72 -6.66
N ALA A 87 -11.59 6.03 -5.64
CA ALA A 87 -12.06 4.63 -5.67
C ALA A 87 -11.04 3.56 -6.13
N HIS A 88 -9.73 3.77 -6.00
CA HIS A 88 -8.73 2.73 -6.32
C HIS A 88 -8.88 1.51 -5.43
N CYS A 89 -9.01 1.74 -4.11
CA CYS A 89 -9.25 0.68 -3.15
C CYS A 89 -10.53 -0.10 -3.46
N GLU A 90 -11.46 0.48 -4.23
CA GLU A 90 -12.68 -0.19 -4.70
C GLU A 90 -12.50 -0.89 -6.05
N ARG A 91 -11.72 -0.30 -6.97
CA ARG A 91 -11.50 -0.82 -8.33
C ARG A 91 -10.48 -1.96 -8.39
N VAL A 92 -9.41 -1.93 -7.59
CA VAL A 92 -8.41 -3.01 -7.54
C VAL A 92 -9.06 -4.35 -7.16
N PRO A 93 -9.91 -4.46 -6.12
CA PRO A 93 -10.62 -5.70 -5.80
C PRO A 93 -11.50 -6.20 -6.94
N ILE A 94 -12.23 -5.30 -7.62
CA ILE A 94 -13.09 -5.68 -8.76
C ILE A 94 -12.25 -6.31 -9.87
N LEU A 95 -11.17 -5.64 -10.27
CA LEU A 95 -10.28 -6.15 -11.32
C LEU A 95 -9.58 -7.45 -10.91
N THR A 96 -9.12 -7.53 -9.66
CA THR A 96 -8.47 -8.72 -9.09
C THR A 96 -9.40 -9.93 -9.15
N ILE A 97 -10.66 -9.79 -8.73
CA ILE A 97 -11.63 -10.90 -8.75
C ILE A 97 -12.04 -11.28 -10.18
N LEU A 98 -12.25 -10.31 -11.06
CA LEU A 98 -12.54 -10.60 -12.46
C LEU A 98 -11.38 -11.37 -13.12
N LEU A 99 -10.13 -10.97 -12.86
CA LEU A 99 -8.96 -11.64 -13.40
C LEU A 99 -8.78 -13.02 -12.78
N ALA A 100 -8.97 -13.16 -11.46
CA ALA A 100 -8.90 -14.45 -10.78
C ALA A 100 -9.91 -15.46 -11.33
N LYS A 101 -11.12 -15.02 -11.69
CA LYS A 101 -12.13 -15.87 -12.33
C LYS A 101 -11.75 -16.30 -13.74
N GLU A 102 -11.07 -15.46 -14.51
CA GLU A 102 -10.58 -15.84 -15.85
C GLU A 102 -9.36 -16.75 -15.76
N VAL A 103 -8.45 -16.51 -14.80
CA VAL A 103 -7.31 -17.39 -14.51
C VAL A 103 -7.79 -18.76 -14.04
N SER A 104 -8.82 -18.82 -13.19
CA SER A 104 -9.41 -20.08 -12.69
C SER A 104 -10.05 -20.94 -13.78
N LYS A 105 -10.27 -20.41 -15.00
CA LYS A 105 -10.82 -21.15 -16.15
C LYS A 105 -9.73 -21.58 -17.13
N ASP A 106 -8.50 -21.08 -16.99
CA ASP A 106 -7.42 -21.37 -17.93
C ASP A 106 -6.59 -22.54 -17.42
N ASP A 107 -6.68 -23.69 -18.10
CA ASP A 107 -6.00 -24.93 -17.73
C ASP A 107 -4.45 -24.84 -17.74
N SER A 108 -3.87 -23.75 -18.26
CA SER A 108 -2.41 -23.57 -18.27
C SER A 108 -1.83 -23.06 -16.96
N ILE A 109 -2.68 -22.64 -16.01
CA ILE A 109 -2.28 -22.13 -14.70
C ILE A 109 -2.90 -23.03 -13.62
N ASP A 110 -2.08 -23.56 -12.71
CA ASP A 110 -2.53 -24.38 -11.58
C ASP A 110 -3.20 -23.51 -10.49
N PHE A 111 -4.40 -23.02 -10.80
CA PHE A 111 -5.20 -22.18 -9.91
C PHE A 111 -6.70 -22.40 -10.16
N GLU A 112 -7.44 -22.69 -9.10
CA GLU A 112 -8.89 -22.82 -9.13
C GLU A 112 -9.50 -22.14 -7.91
N ILE A 113 -10.57 -21.36 -8.13
CA ILE A 113 -11.40 -20.82 -7.04
C ILE A 113 -12.46 -21.88 -6.70
N LYS A 114 -12.29 -22.60 -5.60
CA LYS A 114 -13.12 -23.77 -5.27
C LYS A 114 -14.48 -23.40 -4.71
N ASN A 115 -14.58 -22.26 -4.02
CA ASN A 115 -15.79 -21.85 -3.33
C ASN A 115 -15.85 -20.33 -3.13
N LYS A 116 -16.99 -19.85 -2.63
CA LYS A 116 -17.23 -18.42 -2.35
C LYS A 116 -16.34 -17.86 -1.24
N ASP A 117 -15.88 -18.67 -0.30
CA ASP A 117 -15.00 -18.20 0.77
C ASP A 117 -13.59 -17.90 0.22
N GLU A 118 -13.05 -18.69 -0.71
CA GLU A 118 -11.78 -18.40 -1.39
C GLU A 118 -11.87 -17.13 -2.25
N GLU A 119 -12.96 -16.95 -3.02
CA GLU A 119 -13.20 -15.70 -3.76
C GLU A 119 -13.20 -14.50 -2.80
N LYS A 120 -13.85 -14.67 -1.64
CA LYS A 120 -13.93 -13.62 -0.62
C LYS A 120 -12.60 -13.37 0.09
N GLU A 121 -11.78 -14.39 0.30
CA GLU A 121 -10.42 -14.26 0.84
C GLU A 121 -9.57 -13.37 -0.08
N ILE A 122 -9.58 -13.65 -1.38
CA ILE A 122 -8.86 -12.86 -2.39
C ILE A 122 -9.39 -11.42 -2.43
N SER A 123 -10.71 -11.25 -2.43
CA SER A 123 -11.34 -9.92 -2.43
C SER A 123 -10.95 -9.14 -1.18
N THR A 124 -10.95 -9.78 -0.01
CA THR A 124 -10.61 -9.14 1.26
C THR A 124 -9.16 -8.69 1.28
N ALA A 125 -8.25 -9.53 0.79
CA ALA A 125 -6.85 -9.16 0.62
C ALA A 125 -6.68 -7.97 -0.32
N ALA A 126 -7.40 -7.95 -1.44
CA ALA A 126 -7.35 -6.82 -2.38
C ALA A 126 -7.88 -5.52 -1.77
N TRP A 127 -8.93 -5.57 -0.93
CA TRP A 127 -9.41 -4.36 -0.23
C TRP A 127 -8.40 -3.82 0.78
N LEU A 128 -7.57 -4.69 1.35
CA LEU A 128 -6.66 -4.36 2.45
C LEU A 128 -5.18 -4.24 2.02
N HIS A 129 -4.87 -4.43 0.74
CA HIS A 129 -3.49 -4.49 0.21
C HIS A 129 -2.67 -3.24 0.53
N ASP A 130 -3.34 -2.10 0.63
CA ASP A 130 -2.76 -0.78 0.88
C ASP A 130 -3.07 -0.21 2.27
N SER A 131 -3.60 -1.03 3.18
CA SER A 131 -4.01 -0.57 4.52
C SER A 131 -2.86 0.05 5.33
N GLY A 132 -1.62 -0.31 5.03
CA GLY A 132 -0.44 0.29 5.64
C GLY A 132 -0.10 1.69 5.15
N LYS A 133 -0.74 2.23 4.10
CA LYS A 133 -0.54 3.63 3.67
C LYS A 133 -0.97 4.63 4.76
N ILE A 134 -1.74 4.21 5.75
CA ILE A 134 -2.13 5.03 6.91
C ILE A 134 -0.94 5.67 7.64
N VAL A 135 0.22 4.99 7.69
CA VAL A 135 1.43 5.53 8.34
C VAL A 135 2.36 6.28 7.39
N THR A 136 2.08 6.28 6.09
CA THR A 136 2.93 6.95 5.10
C THR A 136 2.60 8.45 5.09
N PRO A 137 3.61 9.34 5.19
CA PRO A 137 3.37 10.78 5.16
C PRO A 137 2.91 11.27 3.79
N ASP A 138 1.97 12.22 3.76
CA ASP A 138 1.35 12.73 2.52
C ASP A 138 2.38 13.42 1.63
N PHE A 139 3.29 14.19 2.23
CA PHE A 139 4.38 14.84 1.50
C PHE A 139 5.38 13.89 0.85
N VAL A 140 5.37 12.60 1.21
CA VAL A 140 6.16 11.56 0.55
C VAL A 140 5.35 10.92 -0.58
N MET A 141 4.06 10.64 -0.34
CA MET A 141 3.16 10.03 -1.31
C MET A 141 2.92 10.92 -2.52
N ASP A 142 2.68 12.22 -2.28
CA ASP A 142 2.31 13.21 -3.27
C ASP A 142 3.48 14.07 -3.75
N LYS A 143 4.71 13.65 -3.44
CA LYS A 143 5.93 14.43 -3.70
C LYS A 143 6.14 14.70 -5.21
N ALA A 144 5.76 15.89 -5.66
CA ALA A 144 5.78 16.34 -7.04
C ALA A 144 7.11 16.97 -7.46
N VAL A 145 7.84 17.57 -6.51
CA VAL A 145 9.19 18.13 -6.74
C VAL A 145 10.17 17.68 -5.66
N LYS A 146 11.47 17.70 -5.97
CA LYS A 146 12.53 17.12 -5.12
C LYS A 146 12.65 17.77 -3.74
N LEU A 147 12.39 19.07 -3.63
CA LEU A 147 12.49 19.83 -2.38
C LEU A 147 11.17 19.91 -1.59
N GLU A 148 10.12 19.23 -2.06
CA GLU A 148 8.82 19.22 -1.40
C GLU A 148 8.83 18.40 -0.12
N THR A 149 8.27 19.00 0.93
CA THR A 149 7.91 18.36 2.20
C THR A 149 6.45 18.75 2.48
N LEU A 150 6.09 19.14 3.70
CA LEU A 150 4.78 19.77 3.96
C LEU A 150 4.57 21.06 3.15
N TYR A 151 5.65 21.65 2.62
CA TYR A 151 5.62 22.71 1.64
C TYR A 151 6.85 22.62 0.73
N ASN A 152 6.87 23.38 -0.37
CA ASN A 152 7.99 23.39 -1.30
C ASN A 152 9.14 24.29 -0.81
N ARG A 153 10.26 23.68 -0.43
CA ARG A 153 11.42 24.41 0.14
C ARG A 153 12.24 25.21 -0.89
N ILE A 154 11.88 25.16 -2.18
CA ILE A 154 12.48 26.05 -3.19
C ILE A 154 12.31 27.54 -2.83
N HIS A 155 11.27 27.88 -2.06
CA HIS A 155 11.03 29.26 -1.62
C HIS A 155 12.09 29.77 -0.64
N GLU A 156 12.63 28.88 0.22
CA GLU A 156 13.75 29.24 1.10
C GLU A 156 15.01 29.54 0.29
N ILE A 157 15.29 28.71 -0.71
CA ILE A 157 16.42 28.91 -1.63
C ILE A 157 16.22 30.23 -2.41
N ARG A 158 15.02 30.45 -2.96
CA ARG A 158 14.68 31.70 -3.66
C ARG A 158 14.92 32.92 -2.80
N ALA A 159 14.52 32.88 -1.53
CA ALA A 159 14.76 33.98 -0.60
C ALA A 159 16.26 34.28 -0.41
N ARG A 160 17.12 33.26 -0.39
CA ARG A 160 18.59 33.47 -0.34
C ARG A 160 19.15 34.05 -1.65
N PHE A 161 18.62 33.64 -2.80
CA PHE A 161 18.96 34.27 -4.09
C PHE A 161 18.55 35.76 -4.11
N GLU A 162 17.38 36.12 -3.59
CA GLU A 162 16.93 37.51 -3.44
C GLU A 162 17.84 38.33 -2.51
N ILE A 163 18.36 37.70 -1.44
CA ILE A 163 19.34 38.33 -0.55
C ILE A 163 20.64 38.62 -1.32
N VAL A 164 21.20 37.62 -2.01
CA VAL A 164 22.43 37.81 -2.82
C VAL A 164 22.23 38.86 -3.91
N TYR A 165 21.04 38.91 -4.54
CA TYR A 165 20.70 39.93 -5.52
C TYR A 165 20.80 41.35 -4.92
N ARG A 166 20.27 41.54 -3.71
CA ARG A 166 20.36 42.83 -2.99
C ARG A 166 21.80 43.12 -2.54
N ASP A 167 22.53 42.13 -2.06
CA ASP A 167 23.93 42.28 -1.64
C ASP A 167 24.81 42.75 -2.81
N LEU A 168 24.60 42.23 -4.03
CA LEU A 168 25.32 42.68 -5.23
C LEU A 168 25.02 44.15 -5.58
N ILE A 169 23.77 44.59 -5.42
CA ILE A 169 23.41 46.01 -5.63
C ILE A 169 24.10 46.89 -4.58
N ILE A 170 24.11 46.47 -3.32
CA ILE A 170 24.78 47.20 -2.23
C ILE A 170 26.29 47.27 -2.50
N GLU A 171 26.90 46.16 -2.92
CA GLU A 171 28.32 46.13 -3.30
C GLU A 171 28.62 47.07 -4.46
N ALA A 172 27.79 47.07 -5.52
CA ALA A 172 27.93 48.01 -6.63
C ALA A 172 27.85 49.47 -6.16
N GLN A 173 26.89 49.81 -5.30
CA GLN A 173 26.79 51.16 -4.74
C GLN A 173 28.01 51.54 -3.91
N GLN A 174 28.54 50.61 -3.10
CA GLN A 174 29.76 50.84 -2.32
C GLN A 174 30.98 51.05 -3.21
N ARG A 175 31.14 50.26 -4.29
CA ARG A 175 32.22 50.42 -5.27
C ARG A 175 32.17 51.79 -5.95
N LYS A 176 30.99 52.25 -6.36
CA LYS A 176 30.78 53.60 -6.90
C LYS A 176 31.14 54.69 -5.89
N LEU A 177 30.69 54.56 -4.63
CA LEU A 177 31.03 55.50 -3.56
C LEU A 177 32.53 55.55 -3.24
N ASN A 178 33.24 54.43 -3.44
CA ASN A 178 34.69 54.34 -3.27
C ASN A 178 35.49 54.91 -4.45
N GLY A 179 34.83 55.45 -5.48
CA GLY A 179 35.45 56.13 -6.61
C GLY A 179 35.81 55.22 -7.80
N GLU A 180 35.28 54.00 -7.87
CA GLU A 180 35.37 53.17 -9.07
C GLU A 180 34.52 53.73 -10.22
N ASP A 181 34.89 53.44 -11.47
CA ASP A 181 34.16 53.92 -12.65
C ASP A 181 32.72 53.38 -12.67
N GLU A 182 31.74 54.30 -12.73
CA GLU A 182 30.33 53.92 -12.62
C GLU A 182 29.88 52.99 -13.74
N LYS A 183 30.41 53.15 -14.96
CA LYS A 183 30.03 52.31 -16.11
C LYS A 183 30.58 50.91 -15.96
N GLU A 184 31.84 50.78 -15.56
CA GLU A 184 32.44 49.46 -15.30
C GLU A 184 31.71 48.71 -14.18
N VAL A 185 31.31 49.42 -13.11
CA VAL A 185 30.54 48.83 -12.01
C VAL A 185 29.13 48.42 -12.46
N ASP A 186 28.45 49.22 -13.28
CA ASP A 186 27.11 48.88 -13.79
C ASP A 186 27.14 47.70 -14.76
N GLU A 187 28.14 47.62 -15.63
CA GLU A 187 28.34 46.48 -16.53
C GLU A 187 28.64 45.19 -15.74
N TRP A 188 29.50 45.29 -14.72
CA TRP A 188 29.78 44.18 -13.81
C TRP A 188 28.51 43.71 -13.07
N LEU A 189 27.76 44.66 -12.49
CA LEU A 189 26.54 44.35 -11.74
C LEU A 189 25.54 43.64 -12.65
N LYS A 190 25.27 44.19 -13.83
CA LYS A 190 24.35 43.58 -14.79
C LYS A 190 24.74 42.13 -15.11
N LYS A 191 26.03 41.90 -15.41
CA LYS A 191 26.55 40.56 -15.70
C LYS A 191 26.37 39.59 -14.53
N GLU A 192 26.61 40.02 -13.30
CA GLU A 192 26.45 39.16 -12.12
C GLU A 192 24.98 38.89 -11.78
N LEU A 193 24.09 39.88 -11.98
CA LEU A 193 22.64 39.70 -11.80
C LEU A 193 22.05 38.75 -12.85
N ASP A 194 22.41 38.91 -14.13
CA ASP A 194 21.99 38.00 -15.21
C ASP A 194 22.45 36.57 -14.92
N LYS A 195 23.71 36.42 -14.48
CA LYS A 195 24.26 35.13 -14.06
C LYS A 195 23.49 34.54 -12.88
N LEU A 196 23.16 35.34 -11.86
CA LEU A 196 22.43 34.88 -10.68
C LEU A 196 21.01 34.39 -11.05
N GLN A 197 20.33 35.07 -11.98
CA GLN A 197 19.02 34.63 -12.48
C GLN A 197 19.11 33.30 -13.24
N GLU A 198 20.10 33.14 -14.11
CA GLU A 198 20.33 31.88 -14.83
C GLU A 198 20.71 30.72 -13.87
N GLU A 199 21.47 31.01 -12.82
CA GLU A 199 21.77 30.04 -11.77
C GLU A 199 20.51 29.62 -11.00
N PHE A 200 19.63 30.56 -10.64
CA PHE A 200 18.37 30.23 -9.98
C PHE A 200 17.44 29.42 -10.89
N LYS A 201 17.32 29.81 -12.17
CA LYS A 201 16.53 29.08 -13.15
C LYS A 201 17.00 27.63 -13.26
N PHE A 202 18.32 27.41 -13.31
CA PHE A 202 18.89 26.07 -13.29
C PHE A 202 18.54 25.30 -12.01
N VAL A 203 18.61 25.92 -10.83
CA VAL A 203 18.21 25.28 -9.56
C VAL A 203 16.71 24.93 -9.54
N ALA A 204 15.86 25.80 -10.07
CA ALA A 204 14.43 25.57 -10.19
C ALA A 204 14.12 24.39 -11.14
N GLU A 205 14.81 24.32 -12.28
CA GLU A 205 14.72 23.19 -13.22
C GLU A 205 15.16 21.87 -12.56
N MET A 206 16.25 21.90 -11.79
CA MET A 206 16.75 20.73 -11.05
C MET A 206 15.76 20.19 -10.01
N ASN A 207 14.85 21.03 -9.51
CA ASN A 207 13.82 20.64 -8.55
C ASN A 207 12.73 19.73 -9.14
N HIS A 208 12.55 19.75 -10.47
CA HIS A 208 11.58 18.88 -11.13
C HIS A 208 12.13 17.45 -11.28
N GLY A 209 11.23 16.46 -11.17
CA GLY A 209 11.59 15.03 -11.27
C GLY A 209 11.58 14.43 -12.67
N TYR A 210 11.22 15.20 -13.70
CA TYR A 210 10.99 14.68 -15.06
C TYR A 210 12.28 14.53 -15.88
N ALA A 211 13.28 15.37 -15.63
CA ALA A 211 14.54 15.36 -16.37
C ALA A 211 15.60 14.52 -15.67
N GLU A 212 16.33 13.71 -16.44
CA GLU A 212 17.48 12.98 -15.91
C GLU A 212 18.58 13.97 -15.47
N VAL A 213 19.11 13.72 -14.28
CA VAL A 213 20.21 14.48 -13.70
C VAL A 213 21.50 13.67 -13.85
N ASN A 214 22.38 14.16 -14.73
CA ASN A 214 23.71 13.61 -14.96
C ASN A 214 24.74 14.24 -14.02
N ASP A 215 25.94 13.68 -14.00
CA ASP A 215 27.00 14.14 -13.09
C ASP A 215 27.47 15.58 -13.41
N GLU A 216 27.39 16.02 -14.67
CA GLU A 216 27.70 17.41 -15.08
C GLU A 216 26.75 18.43 -14.43
N LYS A 217 25.44 18.15 -14.44
CA LYS A 217 24.43 18.99 -13.77
C LYS A 217 24.66 19.03 -12.27
N ILE A 218 25.03 17.91 -11.65
CA ILE A 218 25.36 17.85 -10.22
C ILE A 218 26.58 18.72 -9.91
N GLU A 219 27.63 18.65 -10.73
CA GLU A 219 28.81 19.50 -10.54
C GLU A 219 28.49 21.00 -10.74
N LYS A 220 27.63 21.34 -11.72
CA LYS A 220 27.12 22.72 -11.87
C LYS A 220 26.34 23.16 -10.62
N LEU A 221 25.46 22.32 -10.09
CA LEU A 221 24.72 22.59 -8.86
C LEU A 221 25.65 22.84 -7.67
N LYS A 222 26.68 22.00 -7.49
CA LYS A 222 27.68 22.17 -6.42
C LYS A 222 28.48 23.46 -6.56
N LYS A 223 28.75 23.92 -7.78
CA LYS A 223 29.39 25.23 -8.02
C LYS A 223 28.49 26.38 -7.58
N ILE A 224 27.21 26.34 -7.94
CA ILE A 224 26.21 27.35 -7.52
C ILE A 224 26.04 27.33 -6.00
N ALA A 225 25.97 26.14 -5.40
CA ALA A 225 25.84 25.96 -3.96
C ALA A 225 26.94 26.67 -3.15
N LYS A 226 28.17 26.72 -3.67
CA LYS A 226 29.32 27.35 -3.01
C LYS A 226 29.26 28.88 -2.94
N ARG A 227 28.34 29.52 -3.67
CA ARG A 227 28.10 30.96 -3.52
C ARG A 227 27.68 31.22 -2.07
N THR A 228 28.11 32.33 -1.49
CA THR A 228 27.85 32.61 -0.07
C THR A 228 26.97 33.84 0.12
N TRP A 229 26.18 33.84 1.18
CA TRP A 229 25.42 35.00 1.67
C TRP A 229 25.70 35.20 3.16
N LEU A 230 25.38 36.39 3.68
CA LEU A 230 25.70 36.77 5.05
C LEU A 230 24.47 36.66 5.96
N ARG A 231 24.51 35.75 6.95
CA ARG A 231 23.44 35.60 7.93
C ARG A 231 23.73 36.47 9.16
N HIS A 232 22.81 37.38 9.45
CA HIS A 232 22.87 38.28 10.61
C HIS A 232 22.06 37.80 11.83
N PHE A 233 21.10 36.91 11.61
CA PHE A 233 20.20 36.43 12.67
C PHE A 233 20.59 35.03 13.12
N ASP A 234 20.47 34.78 14.42
CA ASP A 234 20.64 33.45 15.00
C ASP A 234 19.51 32.53 14.50
N ASP A 235 19.89 31.46 13.79
CA ASP A 235 18.96 30.50 13.21
C ASP A 235 18.62 29.35 14.16
N THR A 236 19.05 29.44 15.42
CA THR A 236 18.67 28.54 16.51
C THR A 236 17.51 29.06 17.35
N LEU A 237 17.25 30.37 17.30
CA LEU A 237 16.13 30.99 18.01
C LEU A 237 14.80 30.56 17.40
N GLY A 238 13.85 30.15 18.26
CA GLY A 238 12.53 29.67 17.83
C GLY A 238 12.45 28.19 17.49
N LEU A 239 13.56 27.45 17.54
CA LEU A 239 13.56 26.00 17.31
C LEU A 239 13.03 25.19 18.49
N SER A 240 12.41 24.06 18.18
CA SER A 240 11.93 23.11 19.19
C SER A 240 13.09 22.38 19.88
N LYS A 241 12.80 21.75 21.03
CA LYS A 241 13.80 20.93 21.78
C LYS A 241 14.42 19.82 20.91
N GLU A 242 13.65 19.20 20.02
CA GLU A 242 14.16 18.12 19.15
C GLU A 242 14.95 18.64 17.94
N GLU A 243 14.69 19.86 17.48
CA GLU A 243 15.53 20.52 16.48
C GLU A 243 16.88 20.91 17.07
N LEU A 244 16.88 21.52 18.27
CA LEU A 244 18.10 21.92 18.96
C LEU A 244 19.07 20.77 19.23
N LYS A 245 18.56 19.56 19.47
CA LYS A 245 19.41 18.35 19.64
C LYS A 245 20.15 17.95 18.36
N ARG A 246 19.67 18.36 17.18
CA ARG A 246 20.28 18.04 15.89
C ARG A 246 21.32 19.05 15.43
N ILE A 247 21.40 20.20 16.10
CA ILE A 247 22.36 21.26 15.81
C ILE A 247 23.71 20.88 16.42
N SER A 248 24.76 20.96 15.60
CA SER A 248 26.12 20.70 16.08
C SER A 248 26.63 21.81 17.00
N GLU A 249 27.56 21.48 17.88
CA GLU A 249 28.22 22.49 18.73
C GLU A 249 28.95 23.56 17.89
N GLU A 250 29.44 23.19 16.71
CA GLU A 250 30.01 24.14 15.74
C GLU A 250 28.98 25.18 15.28
N GLU A 251 27.76 24.75 14.94
CA GLU A 251 26.67 25.63 14.52
C GLU A 251 26.19 26.53 15.66
N LYS A 252 26.11 26.02 16.90
CA LYS A 252 25.69 26.81 18.07
C LYS A 252 26.68 27.92 18.43
N ASN A 253 27.97 27.70 18.19
CA ASN A 253 29.03 28.62 18.58
C ASN A 253 29.42 29.62 17.47
N GLN A 254 28.66 29.69 16.37
CA GLN A 254 28.94 30.63 15.28
C GLN A 254 28.74 32.08 15.74
N LYS A 255 29.75 32.92 15.51
CA LYS A 255 29.64 34.37 15.75
C LYS A 255 28.96 35.03 14.56
N LEU A 256 27.93 35.81 14.84
CA LEU A 256 27.21 36.60 13.84
C LEU A 256 27.94 37.93 13.56
N PRO A 257 27.89 38.45 12.32
CA PRO A 257 27.33 37.80 11.13
C PRO A 257 28.24 36.68 10.60
N VAL A 258 27.64 35.63 10.05
CA VAL A 258 28.35 34.44 9.54
C VAL A 258 28.08 34.22 8.05
N LYS A 259 29.11 33.85 7.28
CA LYS A 259 28.97 33.48 5.87
C LYS A 259 28.41 32.06 5.75
N GLU A 260 27.31 31.90 5.02
CA GLU A 260 26.71 30.60 4.72
C GLU A 260 26.69 30.34 3.22
N TYR A 261 26.72 29.07 2.84
CA TYR A 261 26.51 28.64 1.46
C TYR A 261 25.06 28.88 1.02
N LEU A 262 24.87 29.17 -0.26
CA LEU A 262 23.57 29.47 -0.86
C LEU A 262 22.65 28.25 -0.80
N LEU A 263 23.20 27.07 -1.10
CA LEU A 263 22.57 25.78 -0.88
C LEU A 263 23.42 24.97 0.11
N ALA A 264 22.76 24.27 1.03
CA ALA A 264 23.47 23.58 2.10
C ALA A 264 22.86 22.21 2.47
N ASP A 265 23.77 21.26 2.70
CA ASP A 265 23.48 19.97 3.34
C ASP A 265 23.99 20.02 4.79
N LYS A 266 23.24 20.68 5.68
CA LYS A 266 23.59 20.81 7.11
C LYS A 266 23.37 19.48 7.85
N LYS A 267 24.14 19.20 8.91
CA LYS A 267 23.97 18.01 9.76
C LYS A 267 22.53 17.89 10.30
N ARG A 268 21.92 19.02 10.66
CA ARG A 268 20.53 19.09 11.14
C ARG A 268 19.46 18.71 10.12
N HIS A 269 19.78 18.73 8.82
CA HIS A 269 18.87 18.29 7.75
C HIS A 269 18.69 16.76 7.73
N VAL A 270 19.58 16.02 8.39
CA VAL A 270 19.53 14.56 8.46
C VAL A 270 18.80 14.14 9.74
N ILE A 271 17.69 13.42 9.59
CA ILE A 271 16.97 12.80 10.70
C ILE A 271 17.34 11.33 10.73
N LYS A 272 17.96 10.88 11.82
CA LYS A 272 18.35 9.47 11.98
C LYS A 272 17.16 8.58 12.32
N ARG A 273 17.15 7.36 11.80
CA ARG A 273 16.17 6.34 12.18
C ARG A 273 16.49 5.78 13.56
N SER A 274 15.46 5.36 14.29
CA SER A 274 15.64 4.70 15.60
C SER A 274 16.25 3.31 15.43
N LYS A 275 17.23 2.96 16.29
CA LYS A 275 17.83 1.61 16.30
C LYS A 275 16.78 0.53 16.61
N LYS A 276 15.85 0.82 17.52
CA LYS A 276 14.77 -0.11 17.91
C LYS A 276 13.89 -0.49 16.71
N GLU A 277 13.58 0.49 15.87
CA GLU A 277 12.78 0.30 14.66
C GLU A 277 13.49 -0.62 13.65
N ILE A 278 14.80 -0.41 13.45
CA ILE A 278 15.63 -1.26 12.58
C ILE A 278 15.65 -2.71 13.09
N GLU A 279 15.81 -2.91 14.40
CA GLU A 279 15.83 -4.24 15.01
C GLU A 279 14.49 -4.97 14.88
N GLU A 280 13.37 -4.27 15.08
CA GLU A 280 12.03 -4.83 14.97
C GLU A 280 11.73 -5.30 13.54
N LEU A 281 12.14 -4.52 12.53
CA LEU A 281 11.97 -4.89 11.12
C LEU A 281 12.78 -6.14 10.76
N LYS A 282 13.99 -6.30 11.31
CA LYS A 282 14.83 -7.49 11.09
C LYS A 282 14.22 -8.77 11.68
N ARG A 283 13.49 -8.68 12.80
CA ARG A 283 12.88 -9.85 13.46
C ARG A 283 11.74 -10.48 12.65
N ASN A 284 11.08 -9.71 11.80
CA ASN A 284 9.89 -10.11 11.05
C ASN A 284 10.21 -10.68 9.64
N GLY A 285 11.46 -11.03 9.37
CA GLY A 285 11.86 -11.68 8.11
C GLY A 285 11.83 -10.78 6.86
N PHE A 286 11.68 -9.46 7.01
CA PHE A 286 11.73 -8.51 5.90
C PHE A 286 13.16 -8.36 5.37
N LYS A 287 13.32 -8.39 4.04
CA LYS A 287 14.62 -8.31 3.34
C LYS A 287 14.83 -6.98 2.62
N ILE A 288 13.97 -6.00 2.88
CA ILE A 288 14.10 -4.64 2.36
C ILE A 288 15.37 -3.98 2.90
N LYS A 289 16.03 -3.15 2.08
CA LYS A 289 17.19 -2.37 2.52
C LYS A 289 16.69 -1.17 3.32
N ILE A 290 16.87 -1.21 4.64
CA ILE A 290 16.48 -0.11 5.53
C ILE A 290 17.57 0.97 5.48
N PRO A 291 17.24 2.23 5.11
CA PRO A 291 18.19 3.34 5.18
C PRO A 291 18.53 3.68 6.64
N GLU A 292 19.77 4.13 6.88
CA GLU A 292 20.22 4.58 8.20
C GLU A 292 19.43 5.81 8.68
N ASN A 293 19.11 6.71 7.74
CA ASN A 293 18.36 7.91 8.00
C ASN A 293 16.86 7.65 7.82
N LEU A 294 16.06 8.32 8.63
CA LEU A 294 14.62 8.41 8.47
C LEU A 294 14.27 9.38 7.34
N TYR A 295 14.93 10.54 7.31
CA TYR A 295 14.81 11.55 6.27
C TYR A 295 16.15 12.26 6.08
N ASN A 296 16.41 12.72 4.86
CA ASN A 296 17.51 13.63 4.58
C ASN A 296 17.00 14.82 3.77
N PHE A 297 16.93 15.97 4.43
CA PHE A 297 16.41 17.21 3.86
C PHE A 297 17.50 18.10 3.24
N GLY A 298 18.73 17.60 3.05
CA GLY A 298 19.80 18.34 2.38
C GLY A 298 19.37 18.87 1.01
N GLU A 299 19.57 20.15 0.75
CA GLU A 299 19.11 20.80 -0.49
C GLU A 299 19.85 20.26 -1.70
N ILE A 300 21.17 20.11 -1.61
CA ILE A 300 22.00 19.59 -2.69
C ILE A 300 21.71 18.10 -2.85
N TYR A 301 21.60 17.36 -1.74
CA TYR A 301 21.22 15.94 -1.73
C TYR A 301 19.92 15.67 -2.48
N ASN A 302 18.85 16.42 -2.16
CA ASN A 302 17.54 16.25 -2.78
C ASN A 302 17.56 16.65 -4.27
N LEU A 303 18.17 17.79 -4.62
CA LEU A 303 18.25 18.24 -6.02
C LEU A 303 19.11 17.31 -6.90
N SER A 304 20.08 16.62 -6.30
CA SER A 304 21.00 15.71 -7.00
C SER A 304 20.41 14.32 -7.28
N ILE A 305 19.16 14.05 -6.90
CA ILE A 305 18.48 12.79 -7.25
C ILE A 305 18.43 12.63 -8.77
N LYS A 306 18.98 11.51 -9.26
CA LYS A 306 19.21 11.24 -10.69
C LYS A 306 17.91 11.05 -11.47
N ARG A 307 16.91 10.40 -10.86
CA ARG A 307 15.62 10.06 -11.47
C ARG A 307 14.48 10.23 -10.47
N GLY A 308 13.38 10.85 -10.90
CA GLY A 308 12.23 11.10 -10.05
C GLY A 308 12.48 12.16 -8.97
N THR A 309 11.61 12.18 -7.97
CA THR A 309 11.58 13.20 -6.90
C THR A 309 11.98 12.69 -5.53
N LEU A 310 12.01 11.37 -5.35
CA LEU A 310 12.14 10.71 -4.06
C LEU A 310 13.61 10.41 -3.74
N THR A 311 14.01 10.75 -2.53
CA THR A 311 15.26 10.27 -1.93
C THR A 311 15.16 8.78 -1.59
N PRO A 312 16.28 8.06 -1.40
CA PRO A 312 16.29 6.68 -0.90
C PRO A 312 15.47 6.49 0.39
N GLU A 313 15.53 7.46 1.30
CA GLU A 313 14.76 7.47 2.55
C GLU A 313 13.26 7.55 2.31
N GLU A 314 12.82 8.45 1.43
CA GLU A 314 11.42 8.64 1.05
C GLU A 314 10.88 7.47 0.22
N TYR A 315 11.69 6.93 -0.69
CA TYR A 315 11.35 5.74 -1.45
C TYR A 315 11.12 4.55 -0.52
N TYR A 316 11.99 4.35 0.48
CA TYR A 316 11.77 3.34 1.51
C TYR A 316 10.47 3.61 2.29
N LYS A 317 10.13 4.87 2.60
CA LYS A 317 8.88 5.21 3.29
C LYS A 317 7.64 4.80 2.50
N ILE A 318 7.69 4.91 1.17
CA ILE A 318 6.65 4.33 0.31
C ILE A 318 6.65 2.83 0.50
N GLN A 319 7.77 2.12 0.33
CA GLN A 319 7.80 0.66 0.45
C GLN A 319 7.37 0.12 1.83
N GLU A 320 7.55 0.92 2.89
CA GLU A 320 7.17 0.60 4.27
C GLU A 320 5.66 0.36 4.43
N HIS A 321 4.80 0.88 3.54
CA HIS A 321 3.36 0.64 3.61
C HIS A 321 3.02 -0.87 3.53
N VAL A 322 3.76 -1.66 2.76
CA VAL A 322 3.50 -3.11 2.66
C VAL A 322 3.88 -3.83 3.95
N ILE A 323 4.98 -3.39 4.57
CA ILE A 323 5.40 -3.91 5.87
C ILE A 323 4.34 -3.60 6.92
N MET A 324 3.81 -2.39 6.91
CA MET A 324 2.76 -1.99 7.83
C MET A 324 1.46 -2.75 7.55
N THR A 325 1.09 -2.95 6.28
CA THR A 325 -0.04 -3.79 5.88
C THR A 325 0.08 -5.19 6.47
N ILE A 326 1.22 -5.86 6.28
CA ILE A 326 1.47 -7.19 6.84
C ILE A 326 1.32 -7.18 8.36
N LYS A 327 1.98 -6.26 9.06
CA LYS A 327 1.91 -6.16 10.54
C LYS A 327 0.49 -5.95 11.04
N MET A 328 -0.26 -5.07 10.38
CA MET A 328 -1.65 -4.78 10.74
C MET A 328 -2.54 -6.01 10.52
N LEU A 329 -2.43 -6.65 9.35
CA LEU A 329 -3.25 -7.80 9.02
C LEU A 329 -2.91 -9.05 9.82
N GLU A 330 -1.62 -9.33 10.09
CA GLU A 330 -1.19 -10.44 10.95
C GLU A 330 -1.64 -10.25 12.41
N SER A 331 -1.96 -9.03 12.83
CA SER A 331 -2.51 -8.76 14.17
C SER A 331 -4.02 -9.01 14.29
N LEU A 332 -4.73 -9.15 13.16
CA LEU A 332 -6.17 -9.40 13.15
C LEU A 332 -6.49 -10.89 13.35
N PRO A 333 -7.51 -11.23 14.14
CA PRO A 333 -7.92 -12.61 14.39
C PRO A 333 -8.75 -13.15 13.20
N PHE A 334 -8.12 -13.32 12.03
CA PHE A 334 -8.80 -13.88 10.87
C PHE A 334 -9.28 -15.32 11.16
N PRO A 335 -10.51 -15.69 10.74
CA PRO A 335 -10.92 -17.08 10.77
C PRO A 335 -10.07 -17.91 9.79
N GLU A 336 -10.02 -19.23 10.00
CA GLU A 336 -9.19 -20.14 9.18
C GLU A 336 -9.39 -19.98 7.67
N LYS A 337 -10.62 -19.66 7.25
CA LYS A 337 -10.98 -19.43 5.85
C LYS A 337 -10.41 -18.14 5.22
N PHE A 338 -9.88 -17.22 6.04
CA PHE A 338 -9.26 -15.96 5.62
C PHE A 338 -7.80 -15.85 6.07
N LYS A 339 -7.16 -16.96 6.42
CA LYS A 339 -5.80 -16.98 6.97
C LYS A 339 -4.74 -16.46 5.99
N ASN A 340 -4.99 -16.49 4.69
CA ASN A 340 -4.04 -16.05 3.68
C ASN A 340 -4.18 -14.57 3.33
N VAL A 341 -5.17 -13.85 3.88
CA VAL A 341 -5.35 -12.41 3.65
C VAL A 341 -4.05 -11.62 3.85
N PRO A 342 -3.30 -11.76 4.96
CA PRO A 342 -2.05 -11.03 5.15
C PRO A 342 -0.98 -11.39 4.11
N LEU A 343 -0.93 -12.65 3.67
CA LEU A 343 0.04 -13.11 2.68
C LEU A 343 -0.28 -12.55 1.28
N TYR A 344 -1.54 -12.63 0.85
CA TYR A 344 -1.97 -12.12 -0.45
C TYR A 344 -1.80 -10.59 -0.53
N ALA A 345 -2.28 -9.88 0.49
CA ALA A 345 -2.13 -8.44 0.62
C ALA A 345 -0.66 -8.03 0.77
N GLY A 346 0.17 -8.81 1.47
CA GLY A 346 1.57 -8.47 1.71
C GLY A 346 2.52 -8.75 0.54
N ALA A 347 2.09 -9.55 -0.45
CA ALA A 347 2.95 -10.01 -1.53
C ALA A 347 2.67 -9.33 -2.89
N HIS A 348 1.72 -8.40 -2.99
CA HIS A 348 1.36 -7.73 -4.26
C HIS A 348 2.49 -6.85 -4.85
N HIS A 349 3.49 -6.48 -4.05
CA HIS A 349 4.71 -5.79 -4.49
C HIS A 349 5.94 -6.70 -4.63
N GLU A 350 5.78 -8.01 -4.42
CA GLU A 350 6.79 -8.99 -4.76
C GLU A 350 6.84 -9.19 -6.28
N THR A 351 8.01 -9.54 -6.80
CA THR A 351 8.23 -9.71 -8.25
C THR A 351 8.82 -11.08 -8.51
N LEU A 352 8.46 -11.75 -9.61
CA LEU A 352 8.94 -13.12 -9.87
C LEU A 352 10.46 -13.26 -9.89
N ASN A 353 11.20 -12.22 -10.30
CA ASN A 353 12.66 -12.17 -10.29
C ASN A 353 13.31 -11.93 -8.91
N GLY A 354 12.52 -11.75 -7.84
CA GLY A 354 13.00 -11.54 -6.46
C GLY A 354 13.57 -10.16 -6.14
N LYS A 355 13.38 -9.17 -7.03
CA LYS A 355 13.80 -7.77 -6.78
C LYS A 355 12.73 -6.94 -6.05
N GLY A 356 11.51 -7.44 -5.96
CA GLY A 356 10.37 -6.87 -5.25
C GLY A 356 10.55 -6.81 -3.73
N TYR A 357 9.47 -6.48 -3.02
CA TYR A 357 9.50 -6.24 -1.58
C TYR A 357 8.18 -6.68 -0.93
N PRO A 358 8.14 -6.96 0.39
CA PRO A 358 9.18 -6.72 1.40
C PRO A 358 10.04 -7.93 1.79
N ARG A 359 9.67 -9.16 1.41
CA ARG A 359 10.35 -10.42 1.74
C ARG A 359 11.25 -10.93 0.61
N LYS A 360 11.17 -10.33 -0.60
CA LYS A 360 11.93 -10.71 -1.80
C LYS A 360 11.66 -12.16 -2.21
N LEU A 361 10.38 -12.49 -2.28
CA LEU A 361 9.90 -13.79 -2.74
C LEU A 361 10.19 -13.94 -4.24
N LYS A 362 10.39 -15.17 -4.71
CA LYS A 362 10.72 -15.49 -6.11
C LYS A 362 9.76 -16.54 -6.67
N GLY A 363 9.35 -16.36 -7.92
CA GLY A 363 8.54 -17.34 -8.65
C GLY A 363 7.40 -17.89 -7.79
N ASP A 364 7.44 -19.20 -7.56
CA ASP A 364 6.43 -20.00 -6.84
C ASP A 364 6.33 -19.74 -5.35
N GLU A 365 7.24 -18.96 -4.77
CA GLU A 365 7.07 -18.44 -3.41
C GLU A 365 5.97 -17.37 -3.33
N ILE A 366 5.62 -16.72 -4.46
CA ILE A 366 4.55 -15.72 -4.54
C ILE A 366 3.23 -16.41 -4.90
N PRO A 367 2.21 -16.38 -4.04
CA PRO A 367 0.92 -16.99 -4.33
C PRO A 367 0.24 -16.37 -5.56
N ILE A 368 -0.47 -17.19 -6.32
CA ILE A 368 -1.18 -16.75 -7.53
C ILE A 368 -2.13 -15.57 -7.26
N PRO A 369 -2.94 -15.54 -6.16
CA PRO A 369 -3.74 -14.37 -5.82
C PRO A 369 -2.95 -13.06 -5.69
N ALA A 370 -1.72 -13.11 -5.16
CA ALA A 370 -0.86 -11.93 -5.05
C ALA A 370 -0.31 -11.51 -6.42
N ARG A 371 0.04 -12.46 -7.30
CA ARG A 371 0.48 -12.18 -8.68
C ARG A 371 -0.65 -11.55 -9.52
N ILE A 372 -1.88 -12.03 -9.35
CA ILE A 372 -3.09 -11.46 -9.96
C ILE A 372 -3.28 -10.02 -9.46
N MET A 373 -3.23 -9.83 -8.15
CA MET A 373 -3.38 -8.52 -7.52
C MET A 373 -2.31 -7.53 -7.98
N ALA A 374 -1.06 -7.96 -8.13
CA ALA A 374 0.03 -7.11 -8.63
C ALA A 374 -0.26 -6.55 -10.04
N ILE A 375 -0.80 -7.39 -10.94
CA ILE A 375 -1.20 -6.95 -12.29
C ILE A 375 -2.39 -5.98 -12.21
N ALA A 376 -3.39 -6.31 -11.38
CA ALA A 376 -4.58 -5.47 -11.21
C ALA A 376 -4.22 -4.09 -10.63
N ASP A 377 -3.41 -4.05 -9.57
CA ASP A 377 -2.93 -2.83 -8.91
C ASP A 377 -2.15 -1.93 -9.87
N ILE A 378 -1.14 -2.49 -10.57
CA ILE A 378 -0.34 -1.71 -11.52
C ILE A 378 -1.21 -1.19 -12.66
N PHE A 379 -2.10 -2.01 -13.22
CA PHE A 379 -2.97 -1.58 -14.32
C PHE A 379 -3.92 -0.44 -13.89
N GLU A 380 -4.56 -0.60 -12.73
CA GLU A 380 -5.42 0.41 -12.13
C GLU A 380 -4.62 1.71 -11.94
N ALA A 381 -3.47 1.65 -11.29
CA ALA A 381 -2.65 2.82 -10.95
C ALA A 381 -2.14 3.56 -12.19
N LEU A 382 -1.87 2.85 -13.30
CA LEU A 382 -1.44 3.45 -14.57
C LEU A 382 -2.58 4.12 -15.34
N THR A 383 -3.81 3.62 -15.18
CA THR A 383 -4.99 4.07 -15.94
C THR A 383 -5.88 5.05 -15.17
N ALA A 384 -5.69 5.16 -13.85
CA ALA A 384 -6.45 6.06 -12.98
C ALA A 384 -6.45 7.52 -13.48
N ASN A 385 -7.63 8.14 -13.39
CA ASN A 385 -7.92 9.47 -13.93
C ASN A 385 -7.36 10.64 -13.10
N ASP A 386 -6.96 10.39 -11.86
CA ASP A 386 -7.08 11.41 -10.82
C ASP A 386 -5.74 11.95 -10.28
N ARG A 387 -4.58 11.51 -10.81
CA ARG A 387 -3.26 11.97 -10.30
C ARG A 387 -2.86 13.34 -10.88
N PRO A 388 -2.78 14.42 -10.07
CA PRO A 388 -2.58 15.80 -10.54
C PRO A 388 -1.21 16.05 -11.15
N TYR A 389 -0.23 15.20 -10.84
CA TYR A 389 1.16 15.35 -11.26
C TYR A 389 1.55 14.49 -12.47
N LYS A 390 0.67 13.60 -12.96
CA LYS A 390 0.96 12.73 -14.10
C LYS A 390 -0.17 12.79 -15.12
N LYS A 391 0.19 13.05 -16.37
CA LYS A 391 -0.73 12.91 -17.49
C LYS A 391 -1.23 11.46 -17.55
N ARG A 392 -2.54 11.28 -17.57
CA ARG A 392 -3.18 9.96 -17.70
C ARG A 392 -2.66 9.21 -18.93
N LYS A 393 -2.46 7.90 -18.76
CA LYS A 393 -1.99 7.02 -19.84
C LYS A 393 -3.17 6.46 -20.62
N LYS A 394 -2.93 6.23 -21.92
CA LYS A 394 -3.83 5.41 -22.74
C LYS A 394 -3.71 3.93 -22.37
N LEU A 395 -4.69 3.13 -22.79
CA LEU A 395 -4.67 1.69 -22.54
C LEU A 395 -3.44 1.02 -23.17
N SER A 396 -3.08 1.39 -24.39
CA SER A 396 -1.86 0.89 -25.06
C SER A 396 -0.61 1.11 -24.21
N GLU A 397 -0.40 2.33 -23.70
CA GLU A 397 0.74 2.67 -22.85
C GLU A 397 0.75 1.88 -21.53
N ALA A 398 -0.41 1.63 -20.93
CA ALA A 398 -0.51 0.85 -19.70
C ALA A 398 -0.14 -0.62 -19.97
N ILE A 399 -0.60 -1.19 -21.08
CA ILE A 399 -0.27 -2.57 -21.49
C ILE A 399 1.20 -2.68 -21.87
N ASP A 400 1.78 -1.72 -22.58
CA ASP A 400 3.21 -1.69 -22.90
C ASP A 400 4.06 -1.83 -21.64
N ILE A 401 3.73 -1.07 -20.59
CA ILE A 401 4.44 -1.11 -19.30
C ILE A 401 4.26 -2.49 -18.63
N LEU A 402 3.05 -3.04 -18.61
CA LEU A 402 2.80 -4.37 -18.03
C LEU A 402 3.60 -5.46 -18.77
N VAL A 403 3.62 -5.39 -20.10
CA VAL A 403 4.35 -6.34 -20.95
C VAL A 403 5.85 -6.19 -20.74
N GLU A 404 6.39 -4.97 -20.69
CA GLU A 404 7.79 -4.72 -20.37
C GLU A 404 8.15 -5.34 -19.00
N LYS A 405 7.32 -5.12 -17.98
CA LYS A 405 7.52 -5.72 -16.65
C LYS A 405 7.49 -7.25 -16.67
N ALA A 406 6.56 -7.85 -17.41
CA ALA A 406 6.47 -9.30 -17.54
C ALA A 406 7.68 -9.88 -18.31
N LEU A 407 8.20 -9.19 -19.32
CA LEU A 407 9.42 -9.58 -20.04
C LEU A 407 10.66 -9.51 -19.14
N HIS A 408 10.73 -8.55 -18.20
CA HIS A 408 11.77 -8.49 -17.16
C HIS A 408 11.56 -9.49 -16.00
N ASN A 409 10.59 -10.39 -16.13
CA ASN A 409 10.20 -11.37 -15.12
C ASN A 409 9.82 -10.70 -13.79
N GLU A 410 9.23 -9.50 -13.84
CA GLU A 410 8.66 -8.85 -12.65
C GLU A 410 7.23 -9.32 -12.39
N LEU A 411 6.44 -9.49 -13.46
CA LEU A 411 5.05 -9.92 -13.44
C LEU A 411 4.88 -11.28 -14.11
N ASP A 412 3.79 -11.97 -13.75
CA ASP A 412 3.46 -13.27 -14.30
C ASP A 412 2.96 -13.19 -15.74
N LYS A 413 3.75 -13.73 -16.67
CA LYS A 413 3.44 -13.74 -18.11
C LYS A 413 2.16 -14.52 -18.42
N GLN A 414 1.91 -15.64 -17.74
CA GLN A 414 0.74 -16.48 -18.03
C GLN A 414 -0.54 -15.75 -17.61
N ILE A 415 -0.54 -15.16 -16.42
CA ILE A 415 -1.67 -14.34 -15.93
C ILE A 415 -1.90 -13.14 -16.84
N LEU A 416 -0.84 -12.45 -17.29
CA LEU A 416 -0.96 -11.34 -18.22
C LEU A 416 -1.51 -11.78 -19.60
N ILE A 417 -1.14 -12.97 -20.08
CA ILE A 417 -1.72 -13.54 -21.31
C ILE A 417 -3.22 -13.78 -21.13
N VAL A 418 -3.67 -14.32 -19.98
CA VAL A 418 -5.10 -14.49 -19.68
C VAL A 418 -5.82 -13.14 -19.65
N PHE A 419 -5.21 -12.13 -19.02
CA PHE A 419 -5.76 -10.77 -18.97
C PHE A 419 -5.99 -10.17 -20.36
N LEU A 420 -5.07 -10.40 -21.29
CA LEU A 420 -5.18 -9.95 -22.69
C LEU A 420 -6.18 -10.78 -23.49
N LYS A 421 -6.12 -12.12 -23.43
CA LYS A 421 -7.03 -13.02 -24.16
C LYS A 421 -8.50 -12.80 -23.81
N SER A 422 -8.78 -12.62 -22.51
CA SER A 422 -10.14 -12.37 -22.00
C SER A 422 -10.65 -10.96 -22.32
N LYS A 423 -9.79 -10.08 -22.86
CA LYS A 423 -10.06 -8.65 -23.08
C LYS A 423 -10.56 -7.95 -21.82
N LEU A 424 -10.13 -8.42 -20.65
CA LEU A 424 -10.60 -7.91 -19.37
C LEU A 424 -10.17 -6.45 -19.15
N TYR A 425 -9.00 -6.06 -19.64
CA TYR A 425 -8.54 -4.67 -19.65
C TYR A 425 -9.55 -3.74 -20.35
N LYS A 426 -10.16 -4.19 -21.45
CA LYS A 426 -11.16 -3.42 -22.22
C LYS A 426 -12.48 -3.34 -21.48
N LYS A 427 -12.95 -4.47 -20.93
CA LYS A 427 -14.16 -4.50 -20.11
C LYS A 427 -14.04 -3.57 -18.88
N TYR A 428 -12.89 -3.60 -18.22
CA TYR A 428 -12.58 -2.68 -17.13
C TYR A 428 -12.58 -1.22 -17.62
N ALA A 429 -11.93 -0.95 -18.75
CA ALA A 429 -11.86 0.39 -19.32
C ALA A 429 -13.24 0.99 -19.65
N GLU A 430 -14.14 0.19 -20.22
CA GLU A 430 -15.51 0.58 -20.53
C GLU A 430 -16.34 0.91 -19.28
N MET A 431 -15.99 0.32 -18.13
CA MET A 431 -16.68 0.56 -16.86
C MET A 431 -16.16 1.82 -16.13
N PHE A 432 -14.86 2.11 -16.22
CA PHE A 432 -14.21 3.06 -15.29
C PHE A 432 -13.38 4.16 -15.95
N LEU A 433 -12.98 4.03 -17.20
CA LEU A 433 -12.06 4.98 -17.85
C LEU A 433 -12.79 5.95 -18.79
N ALA A 434 -12.16 7.09 -19.04
CA ALA A 434 -12.67 8.06 -19.98
C ALA A 434 -12.51 7.55 -21.42
N LYS A 435 -13.47 7.88 -22.30
CA LYS A 435 -13.49 7.39 -23.70
C LYS A 435 -12.21 7.72 -24.48
N ASP A 436 -11.54 8.83 -24.17
CA ASP A 436 -10.32 9.26 -24.85
C ASP A 436 -9.05 8.50 -24.40
N GLN A 437 -9.12 7.72 -23.32
CA GLN A 437 -8.06 6.80 -22.90
C GLN A 437 -8.13 5.43 -23.60
N ILE A 438 -9.27 5.10 -24.20
CA ILE A 438 -9.54 3.80 -24.81
C ILE A 438 -9.09 3.83 -26.26
N ASP A 439 -7.87 3.39 -26.51
CA ASP A 439 -7.32 3.16 -27.85
C ASP A 439 -7.31 1.68 -28.25
N GLU A 440 -7.08 1.42 -29.53
CA GLU A 440 -7.01 0.06 -30.07
C GLU A 440 -5.73 -0.65 -29.63
N ILE A 441 -5.86 -1.93 -29.32
CA ILE A 441 -4.79 -2.78 -28.81
C ILE A 441 -4.74 -4.05 -29.66
N ASP A 442 -3.58 -4.36 -30.21
CA ASP A 442 -3.32 -5.62 -30.90
C ASP A 442 -2.96 -6.71 -29.87
N GLU A 443 -3.97 -7.45 -29.38
CA GLU A 443 -3.74 -8.46 -28.35
C GLU A 443 -2.83 -9.60 -28.85
N GLU A 444 -2.92 -9.94 -30.14
CA GLU A 444 -2.11 -11.00 -30.73
C GLU A 444 -0.62 -10.64 -30.73
N TYR A 445 -0.29 -9.39 -31.04
CA TYR A 445 1.08 -8.89 -30.98
C TYR A 445 1.67 -9.07 -29.58
N TYR A 446 0.98 -8.59 -28.54
CA TYR A 446 1.47 -8.69 -27.16
C TYR A 446 1.56 -10.14 -26.68
N ILE A 447 0.57 -10.98 -26.99
CA ILE A 447 0.59 -12.39 -26.61
C ILE A 447 1.76 -13.11 -27.30
N LYS A 448 2.03 -12.84 -28.58
CA LYS A 448 3.19 -13.39 -29.29
C LYS A 448 4.50 -12.95 -28.66
N LEU A 449 4.60 -11.67 -28.25
CA LEU A 449 5.79 -11.13 -27.60
C LEU A 449 6.05 -11.82 -26.24
N LEU A 450 5.02 -11.96 -25.40
CA LEU A 450 5.11 -12.63 -24.10
C LEU A 450 5.51 -14.10 -24.21
N LYS A 451 5.04 -14.81 -25.25
CA LYS A 451 5.40 -16.22 -25.52
C LYS A 451 6.81 -16.40 -26.06
N LYS A 452 7.35 -15.42 -26.81
CA LYS A 452 8.69 -15.50 -27.42
C LYS A 452 9.82 -15.21 -26.44
N GLY A 453 9.56 -14.43 -25.38
CA GLY A 453 10.57 -14.01 -24.41
C GLY A 453 11.00 -15.08 -23.39
N ASN A 454 10.97 -16.36 -23.74
CA ASN A 454 11.42 -17.48 -22.89
C ASN A 454 12.78 -18.00 -23.34
#